data_AF-A0A1Q3T372-F1
#
_entry.id   AF-A0A1Q3T372-F1
#
_cell.length_a   1.000
_cell.length_b   1.000
_cell.length_c   1.000
_cell.angle_alpha   90.00
_cell.angle_beta   90.00
_cell.angle_gamma   90.00
#
_symmetry.space_group_name_H-M   'P 1'
#
loop_
_entity.id
_entity.type
_entity.pdbx_description
1 polymer ?
#
loop_
_entity_poly.entity_id
_entity_poly.type
_entity_poly.pdbx_seq_one_letter_code
_entity_poly.pdbx_strand_id
1 'polypeptide(L)'
;MWNSGPSASSSLDQSIQDALFEQLEKTSAKCEKLSIYVENQERHIGMAEVPRVTDNRNKAKFAYADSFDRISEINSVDSMCNYFLHLKDKQGLFFQILRGKINKRVIDKLELSDQTKKEMRFTY
;
A
#
# COMPACT_ATOMS: atom_id res chain seq x y z
N MET A 1 14.37 -33.70 20.48
CA MET A 1 12.94 -33.44 20.67
C MET A 1 12.71 -31.97 20.38
N TRP A 2 12.19 -31.64 19.19
CA TRP A 2 11.80 -30.28 18.85
C TRP A 2 10.28 -30.22 19.01
N ASN A 3 9.82 -29.42 19.98
CA ASN A 3 8.40 -29.16 20.20
C ASN A 3 7.88 -28.35 19.02
N SER A 4 7.23 -29.00 18.07
CA SER A 4 6.31 -28.36 17.14
C SER A 4 5.05 -28.01 17.93
N GLY A 5 5.06 -26.83 18.56
CA GLY A 5 3.84 -26.21 19.08
C GLY A 5 2.83 -25.98 17.97
N PRO A 6 1.53 -25.96 18.27
CA PRO A 6 0.47 -25.89 17.27
C PRO A 6 0.67 -24.65 16.40
N SER A 7 0.80 -24.85 15.09
CA SER A 7 0.70 -23.80 14.09
C SER A 7 -0.70 -23.21 14.16
N ALA A 8 -0.87 -22.20 15.01
CA ALA A 8 -2.04 -21.37 15.04
C ALA A 8 -2.08 -20.62 13.70
N SER A 9 -2.85 -21.15 12.75
CA SER A 9 -3.30 -20.34 11.62
C SER A 9 -4.23 -19.27 12.19
N SER A 10 -3.64 -18.17 12.68
CA SER A 10 -4.39 -17.00 13.09
C SER A 10 -5.03 -16.42 11.83
N SER A 11 -6.32 -16.71 11.62
CA SER A 11 -7.13 -15.99 10.66
C SER A 11 -6.91 -14.50 10.88
N LEU A 12 -6.53 -13.76 9.84
CA LEU A 12 -6.37 -12.32 9.95
C LEU A 12 -7.71 -11.72 10.37
N ASP A 13 -7.69 -10.77 11.31
CA ASP A 13 -8.87 -9.96 11.60
C ASP A 13 -9.27 -9.21 10.32
N GLN A 14 -10.50 -9.44 9.83
CA GLN A 14 -11.08 -8.77 8.68
C GLN A 14 -10.93 -7.25 8.76
N SER A 15 -10.92 -6.69 9.97
CA SER A 15 -10.71 -5.26 10.21
C SER A 15 -9.37 -4.73 9.66
N ILE A 16 -8.33 -5.57 9.62
CA ILE A 16 -7.01 -5.20 9.10
C ILE A 16 -7.02 -5.17 7.58
N GLN A 17 -7.65 -6.17 6.95
CA GLN A 17 -7.79 -6.22 5.49
C GLN A 17 -8.60 -5.01 4.99
N ASP A 18 -9.70 -4.69 5.68
CA ASP A 18 -10.51 -3.50 5.39
C ASP A 18 -9.71 -2.21 5.55
N ALA A 19 -8.88 -2.11 6.60
CA ALA A 19 -8.01 -0.96 6.80
C ALA A 19 -6.96 -0.79 5.69
N LEU A 20 -6.45 -1.91 5.14
CA LEU A 20 -5.54 -1.92 3.99
C LEU A 20 -6.24 -1.45 2.72
N PHE A 21 -7.45 -1.94 2.42
CA PHE A 21 -8.26 -1.47 1.30
C PHE A 21 -8.57 0.02 1.43
N GLU A 22 -8.96 0.49 2.62
CA GLU A 22 -9.21 1.92 2.86
C GLU A 22 -7.95 2.76 2.57
N GLN A 23 -6.76 2.29 2.95
CA GLN A 23 -5.51 3.01 2.63
C GLN A 23 -5.17 2.96 1.14
N LEU A 24 -5.50 1.87 0.45
CA LEU A 24 -5.30 1.72 -0.99
C LEU A 24 -6.17 2.73 -1.76
N GLU A 25 -7.47 2.83 -1.45
CA GLU A 25 -8.39 3.80 -2.05
C GLU A 25 -7.94 5.24 -1.79
N LYS A 26 -7.59 5.56 -0.54
CA LYS A 26 -7.06 6.88 -0.17
C LYS A 26 -5.73 7.20 -0.86
N THR A 27 -4.96 6.19 -1.26
CA THR A 27 -3.74 6.38 -2.06
C THR A 27 -4.09 6.72 -3.49
N SER A 28 -4.98 5.96 -4.11
CA SER A 28 -5.48 6.21 -5.48
C SER A 28 -6.02 7.63 -5.61
N ALA A 29 -6.92 8.05 -4.71
CA ALA A 29 -7.47 9.40 -4.70
C ALA A 29 -6.40 10.49 -4.54
N LYS A 30 -5.34 10.22 -3.73
CA LYS A 30 -4.24 11.18 -3.55
C LYS A 30 -3.39 11.29 -4.82
N CYS A 31 -3.10 10.18 -5.49
CA CYS A 31 -2.38 10.17 -6.76
C CYS A 31 -3.15 10.90 -7.87
N GLU A 32 -4.47 10.72 -7.94
CA GLU A 32 -5.29 11.45 -8.92
C GLU A 32 -5.30 12.96 -8.63
N LYS A 33 -5.47 13.37 -7.36
CA LYS A 33 -5.40 14.79 -6.99
C LYS A 33 -4.06 15.44 -7.38
N LEU A 34 -2.94 14.72 -7.22
CA LEU A 34 -1.62 15.20 -7.62
C LEU A 34 -1.48 15.27 -9.15
N SER A 35 -2.05 14.30 -9.87
CA SER A 35 -2.09 14.28 -11.34
C SER A 35 -2.85 15.49 -11.89
N ILE A 36 -4.04 15.78 -11.36
CA ILE A 36 -4.83 16.96 -11.71
C ILE A 36 -4.07 18.26 -11.43
N TYR A 37 -3.37 18.34 -10.30
CA TYR A 37 -2.59 19.53 -9.96
C TYR A 37 -1.49 19.80 -11.00
N VAL A 38 -0.73 18.77 -11.38
CA VAL A 38 0.32 18.89 -12.41
C VAL A 38 -0.29 19.22 -13.77
N GLU A 39 -1.36 18.53 -14.14
CA GLU A 39 -2.07 18.79 -15.40
C GLU A 39 -2.58 20.22 -15.49
N ASN A 40 -3.16 20.75 -14.41
CA ASN A 40 -3.60 22.14 -14.37
C ASN A 40 -2.43 23.11 -14.52
N GLN A 41 -1.32 22.91 -13.78
CA GLN A 41 -0.13 23.76 -13.92
C GLN A 41 0.41 23.77 -15.35
N GLU A 42 0.40 22.63 -16.03
CA GLU A 42 0.93 22.52 -17.39
C GLU A 42 -0.03 22.97 -18.49
N ARG A 43 -1.34 22.85 -18.29
CA ARG A 43 -2.31 23.47 -19.18
C ARG A 43 -2.22 24.99 -19.14
N HIS A 44 -1.88 25.58 -17.98
CA HIS A 44 -1.66 27.02 -17.86
C HIS A 44 -0.45 27.52 -18.67
N ILE A 45 0.48 26.63 -19.06
CA ILE A 45 1.60 26.96 -19.96
C ILE A 45 1.37 26.51 -21.42
N GLY A 46 0.13 26.16 -21.79
CA GLY A 46 -0.27 25.92 -23.18
C GLY A 46 -0.15 24.47 -23.68
N MET A 47 0.07 23.47 -22.79
CA MET A 47 0.01 22.06 -23.19
C MET A 47 -1.43 21.54 -23.21
N ALA A 48 -1.89 21.02 -24.35
CA ALA A 48 -3.23 20.44 -24.49
C ALA A 48 -3.37 19.09 -23.76
N GLU A 49 -2.31 18.30 -23.74
CA GLU A 49 -2.18 17.05 -22.99
C GLU A 49 -0.79 17.01 -22.36
N VAL A 50 -0.70 16.40 -21.16
CA VAL A 50 0.54 16.26 -20.40
C VAL A 50 0.92 14.78 -20.36
N PRO A 51 1.75 14.27 -21.30
CA PRO A 51 2.03 12.85 -21.43
C PRO A 51 2.55 12.19 -20.14
N ARG A 52 3.34 12.92 -19.35
CA ARG A 52 3.84 12.44 -18.06
C ARG A 52 2.73 12.22 -17.03
N VAL A 53 1.64 13.00 -17.09
CA VAL A 53 0.47 12.81 -16.21
C VAL A 53 -0.29 11.56 -16.64
N THR A 54 -0.50 11.36 -17.94
CA THR A 54 -1.14 10.16 -18.49
C THR A 54 -0.36 8.89 -18.10
N ASP A 55 0.97 8.87 -18.27
CA ASP A 55 1.83 7.75 -17.87
C ASP A 55 1.77 7.49 -16.36
N ASN A 56 1.82 8.53 -15.52
CA ASN A 56 1.73 8.40 -14.08
C ASN A 56 0.36 7.85 -13.62
N ARG A 57 -0.75 8.28 -14.25
CA ARG A 57 -2.08 7.74 -14.00
C ARG A 57 -2.16 6.25 -14.34
N ASN A 58 -1.62 5.84 -15.49
CA ASN A 58 -1.57 4.44 -15.89
C ASN A 58 -0.76 3.59 -14.90
N LYS A 59 0.44 4.05 -14.51
CA LYS A 59 1.26 3.38 -13.49
C LYS A 59 0.53 3.26 -12.16
N ALA A 60 -0.15 4.32 -11.70
CA ALA A 60 -0.94 4.28 -10.47
C ALA A 60 -2.12 3.30 -10.57
N LYS A 61 -2.79 3.23 -11.72
CA LYS A 61 -3.89 2.28 -11.98
C LYS A 61 -3.42 0.83 -11.91
N PHE A 62 -2.29 0.50 -12.55
CA PHE A 62 -1.70 -0.84 -12.46
C PHE A 62 -1.24 -1.18 -11.06
N ALA A 63 -0.61 -0.23 -10.36
CA ALA A 63 -0.19 -0.41 -8.98
C ALA A 63 -1.38 -0.63 -8.03
N TYR A 64 -2.50 0.05 -8.27
CA TYR A 64 -3.74 -0.15 -7.51
C TYR A 64 -4.30 -1.55 -7.71
N ALA A 65 -4.42 -2.02 -8.97
CA ALA A 65 -4.94 -3.34 -9.27
C ALA A 65 -4.07 -4.46 -8.65
N ASP A 66 -2.74 -4.42 -8.86
CA ASP A 66 -1.80 -5.40 -8.27
C ASP A 66 -1.89 -5.41 -6.73
N SER A 67 -2.02 -4.24 -6.11
CA SER A 67 -2.17 -4.15 -4.65
C SER A 67 -3.54 -4.65 -4.18
N PHE A 68 -4.61 -4.39 -4.92
CA PHE A 68 -5.96 -4.84 -4.60
C PHE A 68 -6.06 -6.36 -4.60
N ASP A 69 -5.56 -6.99 -5.67
CA ASP A 69 -5.56 -8.45 -5.80
C ASP A 69 -4.77 -9.09 -4.66
N ARG A 70 -3.57 -8.56 -4.36
CA ARG A 70 -2.72 -9.05 -3.26
C ARG A 70 -3.34 -8.86 -1.89
N ILE A 71 -4.00 -7.73 -1.63
CA ILE A 71 -4.70 -7.52 -0.35
C ILE A 71 -5.86 -8.51 -0.22
N SER A 72 -6.58 -8.79 -1.32
CA SER A 72 -7.70 -9.75 -1.33
C SER A 72 -7.25 -11.17 -0.95
N GLU A 73 -6.00 -11.51 -1.20
CA GLU A 73 -5.40 -12.80 -0.84
C GLU A 73 -4.92 -12.88 0.62
N ILE A 74 -4.93 -11.76 1.37
CA ILE A 74 -4.48 -11.73 2.76
C ILE A 74 -5.54 -12.37 3.66
N ASN A 75 -5.23 -13.55 4.19
CA ASN A 75 -6.09 -14.31 5.10
C ASN A 75 -5.41 -14.65 6.45
N SER A 76 -4.16 -14.22 6.62
CA SER A 76 -3.32 -14.51 7.78
C SER A 76 -2.30 -13.40 8.03
N VAL A 77 -1.70 -13.39 9.22
CA VAL A 77 -0.59 -12.47 9.52
C VAL A 77 0.60 -12.71 8.59
N ASP A 78 0.90 -13.98 8.27
CA ASP A 78 2.01 -14.33 7.37
C ASP A 78 1.80 -13.81 5.94
N SER A 79 0.58 -13.95 5.39
CA SER A 79 0.25 -13.40 4.06
C SER A 79 0.30 -11.87 4.05
N MET A 80 -0.09 -11.22 5.15
CA MET A 80 0.08 -9.77 5.32
C MET A 80 1.56 -9.37 5.34
N CYS A 81 2.39 -10.07 6.11
CA CYS A 81 3.83 -9.84 6.17
C CYS A 81 4.47 -10.00 4.79
N ASN A 82 4.08 -11.03 4.03
CA ASN A 82 4.55 -11.24 2.66
C ASN A 82 4.15 -10.09 1.73
N TYR A 83 2.92 -9.59 1.85
CA TYR A 83 2.49 -8.40 1.11
C TYR A 83 3.32 -7.16 1.48
N PHE A 84 3.65 -6.96 2.76
CA PHE A 84 4.48 -5.83 3.17
C PHE A 84 5.93 -5.95 2.67
N LEU A 85 6.51 -7.15 2.69
CA LEU A 85 7.82 -7.39 2.07
C LEU A 85 7.78 -7.07 0.57
N HIS A 86 6.74 -7.54 -0.12
CA HIS A 86 6.55 -7.24 -1.54
C HIS A 86 6.45 -5.72 -1.81
N LEU A 87 5.71 -4.99 -0.97
CA LEU A 87 5.58 -3.53 -1.04
C LEU A 87 6.91 -2.79 -0.83
N LYS A 88 7.82 -3.36 -0.03
CA LYS A 88 9.10 -2.72 0.32
C LYS A 88 9.97 -2.48 -0.91
N ASP A 89 9.94 -3.42 -1.86
CA ASP A 89 10.77 -3.38 -3.07
C ASP A 89 10.13 -2.55 -4.21
N LYS A 90 8.84 -2.21 -4.08
CA LYS A 90 8.14 -1.42 -5.10
C LYS A 90 8.57 0.04 -5.08
N GLN A 91 8.83 0.56 -6.27
CA GLN A 91 9.25 1.95 -6.51
C GLN A 91 8.12 2.79 -7.10
N GLY A 92 8.20 4.09 -6.89
CA GLY A 92 7.26 5.07 -7.44
C GLY A 92 6.34 5.70 -6.40
N LEU A 93 5.78 6.85 -6.78
CA LEU A 93 5.02 7.73 -5.88
C LEU A 93 3.81 7.04 -5.24
N PHE A 94 3.11 6.19 -5.99
CA PHE A 94 1.97 5.42 -5.48
C PHE A 94 2.37 4.57 -4.26
N PHE A 95 3.40 3.74 -4.42
CA PHE A 95 3.87 2.86 -3.35
C PHE A 95 4.53 3.63 -2.21
N GLN A 96 5.19 4.76 -2.48
CA GLN A 96 5.70 5.64 -1.42
C GLN A 96 4.56 6.16 -0.53
N ILE A 97 3.47 6.67 -1.13
CA ILE A 97 2.29 7.16 -0.40
C ILE A 97 1.60 6.01 0.35
N LEU A 98 1.41 4.87 -0.30
CA LEU A 98 0.74 3.70 0.29
C LEU A 98 1.48 3.20 1.53
N ARG A 99 2.80 2.98 1.42
CA ARG A 99 3.67 2.60 2.54
C ARG A 99 3.52 3.57 3.72
N GLY A 100 3.39 4.87 3.44
CA GLY A 100 3.29 5.91 4.47
C GLY A 100 1.97 5.84 5.23
N LYS A 101 0.89 5.56 4.50
CA LYS A 101 -0.42 5.32 5.11
C LYS A 101 -0.44 4.03 5.90
N ILE A 102 0.13 2.94 5.38
CA ILE A 102 0.19 1.65 6.08
C ILE A 102 0.96 1.78 7.40
N ASN A 103 2.15 2.39 7.39
CA ASN A 103 2.92 2.66 8.59
C ASN A 103 2.08 3.37 9.67
N LYS A 104 1.37 4.44 9.29
CA LYS A 104 0.66 5.33 10.21
C LYS A 104 -0.73 4.83 10.64
N ARG A 105 -1.40 4.05 9.80
CA ARG A 105 -2.83 3.73 9.98
C ARG A 105 -3.11 2.26 10.20
N VAL A 106 -2.17 1.39 9.82
CA VAL A 106 -2.33 -0.07 9.94
C VAL A 106 -1.33 -0.61 10.96
N ILE A 107 -0.01 -0.49 10.72
CA ILE A 107 1.02 -1.11 11.57
C ILE A 107 0.93 -0.63 13.03
N ASP A 108 0.71 0.66 13.25
CA ASP A 108 0.59 1.24 14.59
C ASP A 108 -0.57 0.62 15.39
N LYS A 109 -1.61 0.14 14.71
CA LYS A 109 -2.83 -0.41 15.32
C LYS A 109 -2.81 -1.94 15.52
N LEU A 110 -1.80 -2.64 14.99
CA LEU A 110 -1.70 -4.09 15.14
C LEU A 110 -1.39 -4.44 16.60
N GLU A 111 -2.00 -5.49 17.14
CA GLU A 111 -1.65 -6.04 18.47
C GLU A 111 -0.43 -6.98 18.34
N LEU A 112 0.71 -6.42 17.95
CA LEU A 112 1.99 -7.11 17.79
C LEU A 112 3.06 -6.48 18.68
N SER A 113 4.14 -7.23 18.93
CA SER A 113 5.30 -6.71 19.66
C SER A 113 5.91 -5.49 18.94
N ASP A 114 6.51 -4.58 19.70
CA ASP A 114 7.17 -3.40 19.12
C ASP A 114 8.31 -3.77 18.18
N GLN A 115 9.03 -4.87 18.47
CA GLN A 115 10.08 -5.39 17.60
C GLN A 115 9.51 -5.87 16.26
N THR A 116 8.40 -6.63 16.28
CA THR A 116 7.71 -7.07 15.06
C THR A 116 7.19 -5.89 14.25
N LYS A 117 6.57 -4.90 14.91
CA LYS A 117 6.14 -3.66 14.24
C LYS A 117 7.30 -2.93 13.58
N LYS A 118 8.45 -2.84 14.25
CA LYS A 118 9.65 -2.19 13.72
C LYS A 118 10.17 -2.87 12.46
N GLU A 119 10.13 -4.20 12.40
CA GLU A 119 10.52 -4.98 11.22
C GLU A 119 9.55 -4.81 10.03
N MET A 120 8.26 -4.63 10.31
CA MET A 120 7.22 -4.40 9.31
C MET A 120 7.19 -2.98 8.75
N ARG A 121 7.74 -1.99 9.47
CA ARG A 121 7.71 -0.59 9.04
C ARG A 121 8.53 -0.37 7.77
N PHE A 122 7.97 0.43 6.86
CA PHE A 122 8.69 0.95 5.71
C PHE A 122 9.60 2.11 6.12
N THR A 123 10.89 1.99 5.83
CA THR A 123 11.89 3.07 5.99
C THR A 123 12.00 3.88 4.70
N TYR A 124 12.18 5.20 4.83
CA TYR A 124 12.31 6.15 3.70
C TYR A 124 13.72 6.69 3.60
#